data_AF-A0A842KWI6-F1
#
_entry.id   AF-A0A842KWI6-F1
#
_cell.length_a   1.000
_cell.length_b   1.000
_cell.length_c   1.000
_cell.angle_alpha   90.00
_cell.angle_beta   90.00
_cell.angle_gamma   90.00
#
_symmetry.space_group_name_H-M   'P 1'
#
loop_
_entity.id
_entity.type
_entity.pdbx_description
1 polymer ?
#
loop_
_entity_poly.entity_id
_entity_poly.type
_entity_poly.pdbx_seq_one_letter_code
_entity_poly.pdbx_strand_id
1 'polypeptide(L)'
;MKKKIVLEGEKVNDILYKTFLLEKAESCNLRGLYIKDGEKNIEAFIDGEVLDINKFLSEVKEAGKNGAGASIAKVEDYYGNVMKLESFYRILVLQYLAEIYGVVKGSNIRL
;
A
#
# COMPACT_ATOMS: atom_id res chain seq x y z
N MET A 1 -5.53 16.08 -5.85
CA MET A 1 -4.18 15.98 -6.45
C MET A 1 -3.69 14.54 -6.38
N LYS A 2 -2.58 14.20 -7.04
CA LYS A 2 -2.05 12.83 -7.10
C LYS A 2 -0.56 12.82 -6.83
N LYS A 3 -0.09 11.82 -6.10
CA LYS A 3 1.34 11.65 -5.79
C LYS A 3 1.78 10.22 -6.05
N LYS A 4 3.05 10.06 -6.41
CA LYS A 4 3.81 8.81 -6.33
C LYS A 4 4.72 8.89 -5.10
N ILE A 5 4.70 7.86 -4.28
CA ILE A 5 5.52 7.71 -3.09
C ILE A 5 6.38 6.48 -3.29
N VAL A 6 7.69 6.61 -3.06
CA VAL A 6 8.61 5.47 -2.99
C VAL A 6 8.89 5.19 -1.52
N LEU A 7 8.61 3.96 -1.11
CA LEU A 7 8.80 3.46 0.26
C LEU A 7 9.89 2.39 0.22
N GLU A 8 10.83 2.47 1.16
CA GLU A 8 11.96 1.54 1.27
C GLU A 8 12.07 0.99 2.69
N GLY A 9 12.57 -0.23 2.82
CA GLY A 9 12.83 -0.87 4.12
C GLY A 9 12.57 -2.37 4.11
N GLU A 10 13.05 -3.06 5.15
CA GLU A 10 13.04 -4.53 5.22
C GLU A 10 11.63 -5.13 5.21
N LYS A 11 10.63 -4.39 5.72
CA LYS A 11 9.24 -4.87 5.85
C LYS A 11 8.30 -4.28 4.81
N VAL A 12 8.81 -3.52 3.85
CA VAL A 12 7.96 -2.77 2.92
C VAL A 12 7.16 -3.69 1.98
N ASN A 13 7.68 -4.88 1.70
CA ASN A 13 7.03 -5.90 0.88
C ASN A 13 6.12 -6.84 1.68
N ASP A 14 6.01 -6.66 3.00
CA ASP A 14 5.15 -7.50 3.84
C ASP A 14 3.66 -7.24 3.54
N ILE A 15 2.88 -8.32 3.53
CA ILE A 15 1.43 -8.33 3.36
C ILE A 15 0.73 -7.40 4.38
N LEU A 16 1.27 -7.33 5.59
CA LEU A 16 0.75 -6.45 6.64
C LEU A 16 1.00 -4.98 6.33
N TYR A 17 2.08 -4.65 5.62
CA TYR A 17 2.41 -3.27 5.29
C TYR A 17 1.47 -2.69 4.22
N LYS A 18 1.12 -3.47 3.19
CA LYS A 18 0.12 -3.06 2.20
C LYS A 18 -1.25 -2.83 2.83
N THR A 19 -1.62 -3.71 3.77
CA THR A 19 -2.87 -3.59 4.53
C THR A 19 -2.88 -2.34 5.39
N PHE A 20 -1.76 -2.04 6.07
CA PHE A 20 -1.56 -0.80 6.81
C PHE A 20 -1.72 0.44 5.91
N LEU A 21 -1.09 0.45 4.72
CA LEU A 21 -1.22 1.59 3.79
C LEU A 21 -2.67 1.78 3.32
N LEU A 22 -3.40 0.70 3.07
CA LEU A 22 -4.82 0.76 2.74
C LEU A 22 -5.66 1.33 3.90
N GLU A 23 -5.43 0.86 5.13
CA GLU A 23 -6.10 1.38 6.32
C GLU A 23 -5.88 2.89 6.49
N LYS A 24 -4.64 3.36 6.33
CA LYS A 24 -4.31 4.79 6.42
C LYS A 24 -4.89 5.60 5.28
N ALA A 25 -4.99 5.01 4.09
CA ALA A 25 -5.60 5.68 2.96
C ALA A 25 -7.12 5.87 3.17
N GLU A 26 -7.82 4.86 3.69
CA GLU A 26 -9.22 4.99 4.12
C GLU A 26 -9.39 6.03 5.24
N SER A 27 -8.59 5.96 6.30
CA SER A 27 -8.69 6.90 7.44
C SER A 27 -8.39 8.36 7.09
N CYS A 28 -7.61 8.56 6.02
CA CYS A 28 -7.29 9.88 5.47
C CYS A 28 -8.22 10.28 4.32
N ASN A 29 -9.29 9.54 4.03
CA ASN A 29 -10.26 9.86 2.99
C ASN A 29 -9.62 10.02 1.58
N LEU A 30 -8.61 9.20 1.28
CA LEU A 30 -8.03 9.18 -0.06
C LEU A 30 -9.03 8.61 -1.07
N ARG A 31 -9.08 9.21 -2.25
CA ARG A 31 -9.95 8.75 -3.36
C ARG A 31 -9.38 7.53 -4.06
N GLY A 32 -8.06 7.38 -4.07
CA GLY A 32 -7.38 6.31 -4.78
C GLY A 32 -6.06 5.89 -4.15
N LEU A 33 -5.77 4.60 -4.28
CA LEU A 33 -4.54 3.96 -3.86
C LEU A 33 -4.21 2.84 -4.85
N TYR A 34 -2.95 2.74 -5.23
CA TYR A 34 -2.41 1.57 -5.90
C TYR A 34 -0.99 1.32 -5.40
N ILE A 35 -0.67 0.08 -5.09
CA ILE A 35 0.66 -0.31 -4.62
C ILE A 35 1.27 -1.26 -5.64
N LYS A 36 2.50 -0.95 -6.05
CA LYS A 36 3.31 -1.79 -6.92
C LYS A 36 4.55 -2.25 -6.18
N ASP A 37 4.75 -3.56 -6.13
CA ASP A 37 5.96 -4.15 -5.57
C ASP A 37 7.16 -3.93 -6.49
N GLY A 38 8.28 -3.56 -5.89
CA GLY A 38 9.62 -3.65 -6.45
C GLY A 38 10.46 -4.65 -5.67
N GLU A 39 11.71 -4.87 -6.08
CA GLU A 39 12.58 -5.85 -5.42
C GLU A 39 12.91 -5.50 -3.97
N LYS A 40 13.10 -4.20 -3.68
CA LYS A 40 13.52 -3.69 -2.35
C LYS A 40 12.73 -2.47 -1.89
N ASN A 41 11.71 -2.11 -2.65
CA ASN A 41 10.88 -0.94 -2.42
C ASN A 41 9.46 -1.23 -2.91
N ILE A 42 8.52 -0.41 -2.47
CA ILE A 42 7.20 -0.34 -3.11
C ILE A 42 6.97 1.08 -3.62
N GLU A 43 6.20 1.16 -4.70
CA GLU A 43 5.67 2.41 -5.21
C GLU A 43 4.18 2.50 -4.84
N ALA A 44 3.82 3.49 -4.04
CA ALA A 44 2.44 3.80 -3.73
C ALA A 44 1.98 5.02 -4.54
N PHE A 45 0.91 4.84 -5.30
CA PHE A 45 0.26 5.89 -6.08
C PHE A 45 -1.02 6.28 -5.36
N ILE A 46 -1.17 7.56 -5.03
CA ILE A 46 -2.30 8.06 -4.24
C ILE A 46 -3.01 9.22 -4.93
N ASP A 47 -4.33 9.32 -4.72
CA ASP A 47 -5.19 10.40 -5.18
C ASP A 47 -6.10 10.87 -4.04
N GLY A 48 -6.21 12.17 -3.83
CA GLY A 48 -7.02 12.77 -2.78
C GLY A 48 -6.90 14.28 -2.77
N GLU A 49 -7.58 14.94 -1.84
CA GLU A 49 -7.38 16.37 -1.62
C GLU A 49 -6.00 16.64 -1.00
N VAL A 50 -5.51 17.88 -1.14
CA VAL A 50 -4.15 18.25 -0.69
C VAL A 50 -3.95 17.93 0.80
N LEU A 51 -4.94 18.28 1.63
CA LEU A 51 -4.88 18.07 3.08
C LEU A 51 -4.90 16.58 3.44
N ASP A 52 -5.74 15.80 2.76
CA ASP A 52 -5.88 14.34 2.95
C ASP A 52 -4.58 13.60 2.61
N ILE A 53 -3.96 13.97 1.48
CA ILE A 53 -2.65 13.43 1.06
C ILE A 53 -1.56 13.80 2.07
N ASN A 54 -1.53 15.05 2.55
CA ASN A 54 -0.54 15.48 3.53
C ASN A 54 -0.70 14.75 4.87
N LYS A 55 -1.95 14.53 5.30
CA LYS A 55 -2.25 13.74 6.51
C LYS A 55 -1.76 12.30 6.36
N PHE A 56 -2.09 11.65 5.25
CA PHE A 56 -1.63 10.29 4.94
C PHE A 56 -0.10 10.18 4.97
N LEU A 57 0.61 11.10 4.29
CA LEU A 57 2.07 11.13 4.27
C LEU A 57 2.66 11.29 5.68
N SER A 58 2.02 12.08 6.54
CA SER A 58 2.44 12.25 7.93
C SER A 58 2.29 10.96 8.73
N GLU A 59 1.14 10.30 8.63
CA GLU A 59 0.86 9.03 9.35
C GLU A 59 1.82 7.91 8.91
N VAL A 60 2.11 7.81 7.61
CA VAL A 60 3.07 6.83 7.07
C VAL A 60 4.49 7.10 7.56
N LYS A 61 4.91 8.38 7.62
CA LYS A 61 6.22 8.76 8.16
C LYS A 61 6.34 8.43 9.65
N GLU A 62 5.31 8.72 10.44
CA GLU A 62 5.28 8.43 11.87
C GLU A 62 5.34 6.92 12.14
N ALA A 63 4.61 6.11 11.38
CA ALA A 63 4.69 4.65 11.49
C ALA A 63 6.11 4.12 11.23
N GLY A 64 6.80 4.69 10.23
CA GLY A 64 8.21 4.36 9.95
C GLY A 64 9.14 4.61 11.14
N LYS A 65 8.98 5.75 11.83
CA LYS A 65 9.77 6.09 13.03
C LYS A 65 9.49 5.14 14.20
N ASN A 66 8.26 4.63 14.31
CA ASN A 66 7.83 3.75 15.39
C ASN A 66 8.14 2.26 15.12
N GLY A 67 9.07 1.96 14.21
CA GLY A 67 9.57 0.59 13.99
C GLY A 67 8.77 -0.24 12.99
N ALA A 68 7.94 0.37 12.15
CA ALA A 68 7.28 -0.33 11.04
C ALA A 68 8.25 -0.86 9.97
N GLY A 69 9.54 -0.48 10.04
CA GLY A 69 10.59 -1.01 9.16
C GLY A 69 10.47 -0.55 7.71
N ALA A 70 9.78 0.58 7.47
CA ALA A 70 9.64 1.21 6.18
C ALA A 70 9.71 2.74 6.32
N SER A 71 10.33 3.42 5.36
CA SER A 71 10.46 4.88 5.34
C SER A 71 10.15 5.45 3.96
N ILE A 72 9.67 6.69 3.91
CA ILE A 72 9.43 7.40 2.65
C ILE A 72 10.77 7.88 2.10
N ALA A 73 11.20 7.28 1.00
CA ALA A 73 12.41 7.69 0.27
C ALA A 73 12.14 8.87 -0.67
N LYS A 74 10.96 8.91 -1.30
CA LYS A 74 10.63 9.93 -2.31
C LYS A 74 9.13 10.21 -2.39
N VAL A 75 8.78 11.47 -2.69
CA VAL A 75 7.41 11.90 -3.02
C VAL A 75 7.45 12.77 -4.26
N GLU A 76 6.65 12.45 -5.27
CA GLU A 76 6.61 13.15 -6.56
C GLU A 76 5.16 13.39 -7.00
N ASP A 77 4.92 14.46 -7.77
CA ASP A 77 3.64 14.63 -8.45
C ASP A 77 3.42 13.53 -9.49
N TYR A 78 2.18 13.07 -9.61
CA TYR A 78 1.81 12.01 -10.53
C TYR A 78 0.60 12.40 -11.37
N TYR A 79 0.69 12.22 -12.69
CA TYR A 79 -0.35 12.65 -13.63
C TYR A 79 -1.15 11.50 -14.23
N GLY A 80 -0.80 10.25 -13.91
CA GLY A 80 -1.48 9.08 -14.44
C GLY A 80 -2.79 8.75 -13.71
N ASN A 81 -3.30 7.56 -14.02
CA ASN A 81 -4.46 7.02 -13.33
C ASN A 81 -4.05 6.41 -11.99
N VAL A 82 -4.86 6.67 -10.96
CA VAL A 82 -4.75 6.01 -9.65
C VAL A 82 -6.05 5.23 -9.46
N MET A 83 -5.90 3.96 -9.11
CA MET A 83 -7.05 3.08 -8.89
C MET A 83 -7.90 3.59 -7.71
N LYS A 84 -9.23 3.49 -7.83
CA LYS A 84 -10.14 3.77 -6.72
C LYS A 84 -9.83 2.86 -5.54
N LEU A 85 -9.93 3.38 -4.32
CA LEU A 85 -9.53 2.65 -3.11
C LEU A 85 -10.20 1.27 -2.99
N GLU A 86 -11.52 1.24 -3.17
CA GLU A 86 -12.33 0.02 -3.13
C GLU A 86 -11.91 -1.01 -4.19
N SER A 87 -11.44 -0.54 -5.36
CA SER A 87 -10.93 -1.45 -6.41
C SER A 87 -9.60 -2.07 -6.01
N PHE A 88 -8.73 -1.29 -5.37
CA PHE A 88 -7.47 -1.80 -4.83
C PHE A 88 -7.71 -2.81 -3.70
N TYR A 89 -8.63 -2.51 -2.77
CA TYR A 89 -9.06 -3.46 -1.73
C TYR A 89 -9.48 -4.82 -2.33
N ARG A 90 -10.35 -4.82 -3.34
CA ARG A 90 -10.81 -6.06 -4.00
C ARG A 90 -9.64 -6.85 -4.60
N ILE A 91 -8.72 -6.17 -5.28
CA ILE A 91 -7.56 -6.83 -5.90
C ILE A 91 -6.61 -7.37 -4.84
N LEU A 92 -6.36 -6.62 -3.77
CA LEU A 92 -5.49 -7.03 -2.67
C LEU A 92 -6.03 -8.31 -1.99
N VAL A 93 -7.34 -8.35 -1.72
CA VAL A 93 -8.01 -9.54 -1.17
C VAL A 93 -7.88 -10.73 -2.11
N LEU A 94 -8.09 -10.55 -3.42
CA LEU A 94 -7.92 -11.61 -4.41
C LEU A 94 -6.49 -12.14 -4.47
N GLN A 95 -5.48 -11.27 -4.36
CA GLN A 95 -4.08 -11.67 -4.29
C GLN A 95 -3.81 -12.54 -3.05
N TYR A 96 -4.32 -12.14 -1.89
CA TYR A 96 -4.13 -12.90 -0.65
C TYR A 96 -4.85 -14.26 -0.69
N LEU A 97 -6.06 -14.30 -1.25
CA LEU A 97 -6.76 -15.57 -1.47
C LEU A 97 -5.99 -16.50 -2.42
N ALA A 98 -5.37 -15.96 -3.47
CA ALA A 98 -4.53 -16.74 -4.38
C ALA A 98 -3.27 -17.29 -3.68
N GLU A 99 -2.62 -16.50 -2.82
CA GLU A 99 -1.49 -16.95 -2.01
C GLU A 99 -1.90 -18.08 -1.05
N ILE A 100 -2.99 -17.90 -0.31
CA ILE A 100 -3.54 -18.93 0.60
C ILE A 100 -3.87 -20.20 -0.18
N TYR A 101 -4.56 -20.08 -1.32
CA TYR A 101 -4.89 -21.21 -2.17
C TYR A 101 -3.64 -21.97 -2.64
N GLY A 102 -2.59 -21.25 -3.03
CA GLY A 102 -1.30 -21.84 -3.40
C GLY A 102 -0.67 -22.65 -2.27
N VAL A 103 -0.66 -22.10 -1.05
CA VAL A 103 -0.14 -22.78 0.15
C VAL A 103 -0.95 -24.03 0.46
N VAL A 104 -2.29 -23.94 0.46
CA VAL A 104 -3.18 -25.08 0.76
C VAL A 104 -3.01 -26.20 -0.26
N LYS A 105 -2.99 -25.86 -1.56
CA LYS A 105 -2.76 -26.83 -2.64
C LYS A 105 -1.40 -27.51 -2.52
N GLY A 106 -0.35 -26.76 -2.20
CA GLY A 106 1.00 -27.30 -2.01
C GLY A 106 1.16 -28.18 -0.77
N SER A 107 0.30 -27.98 0.25
CA SER A 107 0.38 -28.67 1.54
C SER A 107 -0.39 -30.00 1.61
N ASN A 108 -0.98 -30.48 0.50
CA ASN A 108 -1.90 -31.63 0.47
C ASN A 108 -3.08 -31.53 1.47
N ILE A 109 -3.40 -30.33 1.93
CA ILE A 109 -4.56 -30.07 2.77
C ILE A 109 -5.77 -30.03 1.83
N ARG A 110 -6.63 -31.05 1.92
CA ARG A 110 -7.92 -31.04 1.22
C ARG A 110 -8.89 -30.16 2.01
N LEU A 111 -9.36 -29.08 1.39
CA LEU A 111 -10.51 -28.30 1.86
C LEU A 111 -11.80 -29.11 1.71
#